data_AF-A0ABD3RM80-F1
#
_entry.id   AF-A0ABD3RM80-F1
#
_cell.length_a   1.000
_cell.length_b   1.000
_cell.length_c   1.000
_cell.angle_alpha   90.00
_cell.angle_beta   90.00
_cell.angle_gamma   90.00
#
_symmetry.space_group_name_H-M   'P 1'
#
loop_
_entity.id
_entity.type
_entity.pdbx_description
1 polymer ?
#
loop_
_entity_poly.entity_id
_entity_poly.type
_entity_poly.pdbx_seq_one_letter_code
_entity_poly.pdbx_strand_id
1 'polypeptide(L)'
;MPNQQLPIRIISKVVRGYGRGSKDLGIPTANLSRERGILSCSCGDFDRLPTGIYWGFARIIGDAPSSTTNDGDECDDGDGGGGTRHGDHSVLGRAFVAAISIGYNPTYKNEEKTVEPHLIAPPTHPRRHASSTGETEFRDFYDRTIVLSVVGYLRPELPFEGLEKLTEAIKGDIVESERLAGVYDSTTLNERGWVESSTGNENLDER
;
A
#
# COMPACT_ATOMS: atom_id res chain seq x y z
N MET A 1 19.62 14.55 -9.48
CA MET A 1 19.86 13.32 -8.69
C MET A 1 18.51 12.83 -8.18
N PRO A 2 18.02 11.65 -8.61
CA PRO A 2 16.65 11.20 -8.32
C PRO A 2 16.34 10.89 -6.84
N ASN A 3 17.36 10.80 -5.96
CA ASN A 3 17.20 10.37 -4.56
C ASN A 3 17.13 11.50 -3.52
N GLN A 4 17.19 12.77 -3.89
CA GLN A 4 17.31 13.87 -2.90
C GLN A 4 15.99 14.18 -2.15
N GLN A 5 14.89 13.53 -2.52
CA GLN A 5 13.56 13.82 -1.99
C GLN A 5 12.98 12.69 -1.11
N LEU A 6 13.66 11.54 -1.02
CA LEU A 6 13.24 10.43 -0.16
C LEU A 6 13.91 10.52 1.22
N PRO A 7 13.24 10.07 2.31
CA PRO A 7 11.89 9.52 2.32
C PRO A 7 10.81 10.60 2.11
N ILE A 8 9.68 10.23 1.49
CA ILE A 8 8.48 11.07 1.45
C ILE A 8 7.35 10.43 2.26
N ARG A 9 6.60 11.27 2.97
CA ARG A 9 5.46 10.85 3.78
C ARG A 9 4.18 11.31 3.11
N ILE A 10 3.23 10.41 2.98
CA ILE A 10 1.95 10.62 2.32
C ILE A 10 0.84 10.14 3.26
N ILE A 11 -0.19 10.97 3.40
CA ILE A 11 -1.47 10.61 4.00
C ILE A 11 -2.54 10.86 2.95
N SER A 12 -3.36 9.86 2.66
CA SER A 12 -4.47 9.98 1.71
C SER A 12 -5.54 8.92 1.97
N LYS A 13 -6.63 8.94 1.20
CA LYS A 13 -7.61 7.86 1.15
C LYS A 13 -7.29 6.85 0.07
N VAL A 14 -7.61 5.59 0.35
CA VAL A 14 -7.58 4.52 -0.63
C VAL A 14 -8.83 4.60 -1.51
N VAL A 15 -8.63 4.74 -2.82
CA VAL A 15 -9.70 4.85 -3.81
C VAL A 15 -9.64 3.67 -4.79
N ARG A 16 -10.71 3.50 -5.57
CA ARG A 16 -10.72 2.52 -6.67
C ARG A 16 -9.85 3.05 -7.81
N GLY A 17 -9.06 2.16 -8.41
CA GLY A 17 -8.33 2.44 -9.65
C GLY A 17 -9.23 2.39 -10.89
N TYR A 18 -8.64 2.63 -12.06
CA TYR A 18 -9.35 2.79 -13.33
C TYR A 18 -9.15 1.58 -14.26
N GLY A 19 -9.74 0.43 -13.89
CA GLY A 19 -9.79 -0.77 -14.74
C GLY A 19 -8.48 -1.57 -14.86
N ARG A 20 -8.59 -2.82 -15.38
CA ARG A 20 -7.62 -3.93 -15.28
C ARG A 20 -7.00 -4.02 -13.89
N GLY A 21 -7.75 -4.58 -12.95
CA GLY A 21 -7.32 -4.64 -11.56
C GLY A 21 -6.03 -5.44 -11.44
N SER A 22 -5.01 -4.87 -10.82
CA SER A 22 -3.89 -5.62 -10.24
C SER A 22 -4.41 -6.75 -9.32
N LYS A 23 -5.61 -6.58 -8.76
CA LYS A 23 -6.42 -7.61 -8.10
C LYS A 23 -6.75 -8.82 -8.99
N ASP A 24 -7.14 -8.60 -10.24
CA ASP A 24 -7.40 -9.69 -11.21
C ASP A 24 -6.10 -10.42 -11.58
N LEU A 25 -4.96 -9.73 -11.47
CA LEU A 25 -3.62 -10.31 -11.60
C LEU A 25 -3.12 -11.00 -10.31
N GLY A 26 -3.90 -11.01 -9.23
CA GLY A 26 -3.51 -11.57 -7.94
C GLY A 26 -2.52 -10.73 -7.14
N ILE A 27 -2.27 -9.46 -7.48
CA ILE A 27 -1.36 -8.58 -6.75
C ILE A 27 -2.06 -7.25 -6.48
N PRO A 28 -3.03 -7.22 -5.54
CA PRO A 28 -3.86 -6.04 -5.33
C PRO A 28 -3.05 -4.82 -4.90
N THR A 29 -3.28 -3.68 -5.54
CA THR A 29 -2.66 -2.38 -5.19
C THR A 29 -3.72 -1.40 -4.67
N ALA A 30 -3.36 -0.61 -3.66
CA ALA A 30 -4.20 0.43 -3.10
C ALA A 30 -3.93 1.77 -3.78
N ASN A 31 -4.84 2.26 -4.61
CA ASN A 31 -4.68 3.55 -5.28
C ASN A 31 -4.91 4.70 -4.29
N LEU A 32 -4.05 5.71 -4.28
CA LEU A 32 -4.21 6.88 -3.42
C LEU A 32 -5.04 7.99 -4.10
N SER A 33 -5.94 8.62 -3.34
CA SER A 33 -6.64 9.83 -3.80
C SER A 33 -5.66 10.99 -4.02
N ARG A 34 -5.91 11.76 -5.08
CA ARG A 34 -5.26 13.04 -5.36
C ARG A 34 -6.11 14.26 -5.01
N GLU A 35 -7.29 14.04 -4.44
CA GLU A 35 -8.20 15.13 -4.08
C GLU A 35 -7.54 16.08 -3.07
N ARG A 36 -7.54 17.38 -3.38
CA ARG A 36 -7.01 18.43 -2.48
C ARG A 36 -7.76 18.40 -1.15
N GLY A 37 -7.03 18.48 -0.05
CA GLY A 37 -7.58 18.38 1.31
C GLY A 37 -7.80 16.94 1.80
N ILE A 38 -7.67 15.94 0.92
CA ILE A 38 -7.56 14.52 1.30
C ILE A 38 -6.10 14.07 1.25
N LEU A 39 -5.39 14.43 0.18
CA LEU A 39 -3.97 14.18 0.04
C LEU A 39 -3.15 15.20 0.84
N SER A 40 -2.24 14.70 1.67
CA SER A 40 -1.22 15.44 2.41
C SER A 40 0.13 14.77 2.15
N CYS A 41 1.14 15.54 1.71
CA CYS A 41 2.44 15.01 1.31
C CYS A 41 3.56 15.89 1.87
N SER A 42 4.58 15.31 2.49
CA SER A 42 5.67 16.08 3.15
C SER A 42 6.57 16.90 2.19
N CYS A 43 6.33 16.82 0.88
CA CYS A 43 7.04 17.63 -0.11
C CYS A 43 6.10 18.34 -1.09
N GLY A 44 4.85 18.61 -0.66
CA GLY A 44 3.79 19.21 -1.47
C GLY A 44 3.13 18.21 -2.42
N ASP A 45 3.88 17.64 -3.35
CA ASP A 45 3.42 16.56 -4.23
C ASP A 45 4.51 15.51 -4.49
N PHE A 46 4.11 14.37 -5.03
CA PHE A 46 5.01 13.30 -5.47
C PHE A 46 5.26 13.34 -6.99
N ASP A 47 4.83 14.39 -7.70
CA ASP A 47 4.96 14.49 -9.17
C ASP A 47 6.42 14.70 -9.59
N ARG A 48 7.30 15.12 -8.67
CA ARG A 48 8.75 15.25 -8.90
C ARG A 48 9.53 13.93 -8.80
N LEU A 49 8.96 12.89 -8.20
CA LEU A 49 9.63 11.58 -8.12
C LEU A 49 9.70 10.95 -9.52
N PRO A 50 10.81 10.27 -9.90
CA PRO A 50 10.82 9.43 -11.10
C PRO A 50 9.65 8.44 -11.14
N THR A 51 9.21 8.02 -12.34
CA THR A 51 8.32 6.86 -12.40
C THR A 51 9.12 5.59 -12.12
N GLY A 52 8.47 4.61 -11.50
CA GLY A 52 9.11 3.34 -11.17
C GLY A 52 8.53 2.68 -9.93
N ILE A 53 9.30 1.73 -9.42
CA ILE A 53 8.98 0.95 -8.24
C ILE A 53 9.83 1.44 -7.09
N TYR A 54 9.15 1.66 -5.98
CA TYR A 54 9.68 2.11 -4.71
C TYR A 54 9.33 1.09 -3.63
N TRP A 55 9.92 1.27 -2.45
CA TRP A 55 9.56 0.52 -1.26
C TRP A 55 9.38 1.44 -0.07
N GLY A 56 8.68 0.96 0.94
CA GLY A 56 8.53 1.68 2.20
C GLY A 56 7.58 1.01 3.19
N PHE A 57 6.89 1.84 3.98
CA PHE A 57 6.00 1.38 5.04
C PHE A 57 4.61 1.97 4.87
N ALA A 58 3.58 1.17 5.14
CA ALA A 58 2.19 1.60 5.02
C ALA A 58 1.35 1.10 6.20
N ARG A 59 0.38 1.90 6.62
CA ARG A 59 -0.65 1.51 7.59
C ARG A 59 -2.01 2.00 7.17
N ILE A 60 -3.01 1.14 7.26
CA ILE A 60 -4.41 1.51 7.12
C ILE A 60 -4.95 1.94 8.48
N ILE A 61 -5.48 3.17 8.55
CA ILE A 61 -6.08 3.72 9.76
C ILE A 61 -7.45 3.07 9.98
N GLY A 62 -7.62 2.55 11.19
CA GLY A 62 -8.83 1.97 11.71
C GLY A 62 -8.52 1.34 13.06
N ASP A 63 -9.57 1.07 13.84
CA ASP A 63 -9.39 0.39 15.12
C ASP A 63 -8.90 -1.03 14.86
N ALA A 64 -7.75 -1.38 15.45
CA ALA A 64 -7.36 -2.76 15.60
C ALA A 64 -8.49 -3.49 16.37
N PRO A 65 -8.79 -4.75 16.06
CA PRO A 65 -9.80 -5.48 16.81
C PRO A 65 -9.36 -5.46 18.28
N SER A 66 -10.19 -4.88 19.15
CA SER A 66 -10.00 -5.02 20.59
C SER A 66 -9.91 -6.51 20.87
N SER A 67 -8.82 -6.96 21.48
CA SER A 67 -8.59 -8.36 21.87
C SER A 67 -9.57 -8.78 22.98
N THR A 68 -10.85 -8.82 22.66
CA THR A 68 -11.94 -9.25 23.52
C THR A 68 -13.12 -9.69 22.66
N THR A 69 -12.99 -10.83 22.00
CA THR A 69 -14.10 -11.77 21.79
C THR A 69 -13.50 -13.15 21.69
N ASN A 70 -13.78 -13.97 22.72
CA ASN A 70 -13.65 -15.41 22.65
C ASN A 70 -14.87 -15.89 21.87
N ASP A 71 -14.85 -15.92 20.54
CA ASP A 71 -15.94 -16.55 19.80
C ASP A 71 -15.38 -17.37 18.65
N GLY A 72 -15.81 -18.63 18.64
CA GLY A 72 -15.33 -19.68 17.77
C GLY A 72 -15.61 -19.39 16.29
N ASP A 73 -14.72 -19.96 15.50
CA ASP A 73 -14.89 -20.23 14.08
C ASP A 73 -16.21 -20.99 13.86
N GLU A 74 -17.27 -20.30 13.43
CA GLU A 74 -18.46 -20.92 12.84
C GLU A 74 -18.53 -20.53 11.36
N CYS A 75 -18.54 -21.57 10.52
CA CYS A 75 -18.85 -21.51 9.11
C CYS A 75 -20.32 -21.10 8.92
N ASP A 76 -20.58 -20.07 8.13
CA ASP A 76 -21.95 -19.72 7.73
C ASP A 76 -22.07 -19.61 6.20
N ASP A 77 -22.70 -20.65 5.65
CA ASP A 77 -23.32 -20.71 4.33
C ASP A 77 -24.73 -20.09 4.43
N GLY A 78 -24.98 -18.88 3.89
CA GLY A 78 -26.36 -18.37 3.87
C GLY A 78 -26.61 -16.95 3.37
N ASP A 79 -27.32 -16.88 2.25
CA ASP A 79 -28.07 -15.78 1.63
C ASP A 79 -28.79 -14.78 2.58
N GLY A 80 -28.79 -13.48 2.23
CA GLY A 80 -29.76 -12.51 2.75
C GLY A 80 -29.26 -11.11 3.15
N GLY A 81 -29.26 -10.17 2.20
CA GLY A 81 -29.58 -8.73 2.37
C GLY A 81 -29.08 -7.93 3.58
N GLY A 82 -28.09 -7.05 3.35
CA GLY A 82 -27.76 -5.92 4.24
C GLY A 82 -26.25 -5.73 4.42
N GLY A 83 -25.59 -5.13 3.43
CA GLY A 83 -24.12 -5.06 3.34
C GLY A 83 -23.45 -4.19 4.40
N THR A 84 -23.25 -4.73 5.61
CA THR A 84 -22.35 -4.18 6.63
C THR A 84 -20.90 -4.42 6.20
N ARG A 85 -20.07 -3.39 6.30
CA ARG A 85 -18.71 -3.32 5.74
C ARG A 85 -17.74 -4.24 6.50
N HIS A 86 -17.63 -5.51 6.11
CA HIS A 86 -16.67 -6.47 6.69
C HIS A 86 -15.23 -6.21 6.15
N GLY A 87 -14.58 -5.16 6.64
CA GLY A 87 -13.14 -4.97 6.47
C GLY A 87 -12.35 -6.05 7.21
N ASP A 88 -11.18 -6.42 6.70
CA ASP A 88 -10.26 -7.30 7.44
C ASP A 88 -9.63 -6.53 8.60
N HIS A 89 -10.10 -6.80 9.82
CA HIS A 89 -9.57 -6.20 11.04
C HIS A 89 -8.10 -6.57 11.29
N SER A 90 -7.55 -7.61 10.64
CA SER A 90 -6.15 -8.02 10.83
C SER A 90 -5.13 -7.04 10.25
N VAL A 91 -5.58 -6.14 9.36
CA VAL A 91 -4.77 -5.11 8.67
C VAL A 91 -4.84 -3.76 9.37
N LEU A 92 -5.94 -3.49 10.07
CA LEU A 92 -6.18 -2.18 10.68
C LEU A 92 -5.19 -1.91 11.81
N GLY A 93 -4.63 -0.70 11.82
CA GLY A 93 -3.76 -0.24 12.89
C GLY A 93 -2.35 -0.84 12.90
N ARG A 94 -1.98 -1.68 11.93
CA ARG A 94 -0.64 -2.28 11.83
C ARG A 94 0.16 -1.69 10.67
N ALA A 95 1.46 -1.47 10.89
CA ALA A 95 2.38 -1.10 9.83
C ALA A 95 2.86 -2.35 9.06
N PHE A 96 2.83 -2.26 7.73
CA PHE A 96 3.29 -3.28 6.80
C PHE A 96 4.40 -2.71 5.93
N VAL A 97 5.26 -3.59 5.42
CA VAL A 97 6.15 -3.24 4.31
C VAL A 97 5.29 -3.07 3.06
N ALA A 98 5.68 -2.16 2.17
CA ALA A 98 4.99 -1.94 0.90
C ALA A 98 5.98 -1.89 -0.27
N ALA A 99 5.63 -2.58 -1.36
CA ALA A 99 6.16 -2.30 -2.69
C ALA A 99 5.22 -1.29 -3.35
N ILE A 100 5.76 -0.24 -3.98
CA ILE A 100 4.98 0.95 -4.33
C ILE A 100 5.25 1.31 -5.78
N SER A 101 4.23 1.26 -6.62
CA SER A 101 4.33 1.81 -7.98
C SER A 101 3.99 3.29 -7.97
N ILE A 102 4.85 4.10 -8.59
CA ILE A 102 4.58 5.51 -8.88
C ILE A 102 4.72 5.69 -10.39
N GLY A 103 3.62 6.03 -11.07
CA GLY A 103 3.56 6.06 -12.54
C GLY A 103 2.48 7.03 -13.03
N TYR A 104 2.37 7.23 -14.33
CA TYR A 104 1.30 8.06 -14.90
C TYR A 104 0.01 7.26 -15.09
N ASN A 105 -1.14 7.91 -14.90
CA ASN A 105 -2.43 7.32 -15.23
C ASN A 105 -2.82 7.59 -16.70
N PRO A 106 -2.90 6.55 -17.56
CA PRO A 106 -3.27 6.71 -18.96
C PRO A 106 -4.66 7.31 -19.18
N THR A 107 -5.56 7.16 -18.20
CA THR A 107 -6.96 7.63 -18.26
C THR A 107 -7.06 9.15 -18.05
N TYR A 108 -6.11 9.75 -17.33
CA TYR A 108 -6.07 11.18 -17.04
C TYR A 108 -5.05 11.89 -17.94
N LYS A 109 -4.99 11.49 -19.21
CA LYS A 109 -4.06 12.04 -20.22
C LYS A 109 -2.58 12.03 -19.79
N ASN A 110 -2.21 11.19 -18.81
CA ASN A 110 -0.89 11.19 -18.18
C ASN A 110 -0.46 12.56 -17.60
N GLU A 111 -1.40 13.39 -17.16
CA GLU A 111 -1.08 14.70 -16.58
C GLU A 111 -0.63 14.59 -15.11
N GLU A 112 -1.09 13.55 -14.40
CA GLU A 112 -0.82 13.35 -12.98
C GLU A 112 -0.31 11.93 -12.71
N LYS A 113 0.63 11.80 -11.75
CA LYS A 113 1.08 10.48 -11.30
C LYS A 113 0.09 9.85 -10.32
N THR A 114 0.07 8.52 -10.27
CA THR A 114 -0.57 7.70 -9.25
C THR A 114 0.45 7.14 -8.29
N VAL A 115 -0.01 6.80 -7.08
CA VAL A 115 0.75 6.05 -6.08
C VAL A 115 -0.07 4.83 -5.72
N GLU A 116 0.55 3.66 -5.87
CA GLU A 116 -0.12 2.37 -5.79
C GLU A 116 0.69 1.38 -4.92
N PRO A 117 0.63 1.52 -3.57
CA PRO A 117 1.21 0.55 -2.66
C PRO A 117 0.51 -0.82 -2.69
N HIS A 118 1.31 -1.88 -2.74
CA HIS A 118 0.96 -3.24 -2.38
C HIS A 118 1.47 -3.52 -0.96
N LEU A 119 0.57 -3.73 0.00
CA LEU A 119 0.93 -4.04 1.39
C LEU A 119 1.33 -5.52 1.50
N ILE A 120 2.49 -5.78 2.10
CA ILE A 120 3.08 -7.12 2.20
C ILE A 120 2.85 -7.65 3.61
N ALA A 121 2.06 -8.72 3.73
CA ALA A 121 1.81 -9.38 5.00
C ALA A 121 3.06 -10.14 5.49
N PRO A 122 3.28 -10.30 6.81
CA PRO A 122 4.33 -11.18 7.31
C PRO A 122 4.18 -12.63 6.79
N PRO A 123 5.27 -13.40 6.65
CA PRO A 123 5.23 -14.80 6.18
C PRO A 123 4.23 -15.70 6.93
N THR A 124 3.98 -15.42 8.20
CA THR A 124 3.07 -16.19 9.06
C THR A 124 1.61 -15.78 8.96
N HIS A 125 1.29 -14.71 8.23
CA HIS A 125 -0.07 -14.19 8.14
C HIS A 125 -0.92 -15.04 7.17
N PRO A 126 -2.17 -15.40 7.50
CA PRO A 126 -3.00 -16.28 6.64
C PRO A 126 -3.32 -15.70 5.26
N ARG A 127 -3.27 -14.36 5.12
CA ARG A 127 -3.44 -13.66 3.85
C ARG A 127 -2.15 -13.51 3.04
N ARG A 128 -1.00 -13.92 3.58
CA ARG A 128 0.24 -14.08 2.81
C ARG A 128 0.04 -15.26 1.87
N HIS A 129 0.40 -15.09 0.60
CA HIS A 129 0.23 -16.10 -0.45
C HIS A 129 -1.23 -16.51 -0.77
N ALA A 130 -2.21 -15.71 -0.35
CA ALA A 130 -3.62 -16.03 -0.55
C ALA A 130 -4.12 -15.73 -1.98
N SER A 131 -3.39 -14.92 -2.75
CA SER A 131 -3.80 -14.57 -4.11
C SER A 131 -3.55 -15.68 -5.13
N SER A 132 -4.13 -15.54 -6.32
CA SER A 132 -3.90 -16.46 -7.46
C SER A 132 -2.44 -16.54 -7.92
N THR A 133 -1.64 -15.51 -7.68
CA THR A 133 -0.20 -15.49 -7.96
C THR A 133 0.64 -15.87 -6.76
N GLY A 134 0.02 -16.19 -5.62
CA GLY A 134 0.72 -16.55 -4.40
C GLY A 134 1.36 -15.34 -3.71
N GLU A 135 0.74 -14.17 -3.80
CA GLU A 135 1.15 -12.96 -3.06
C GLU A 135 0.11 -12.56 -2.00
N THR A 136 0.40 -11.47 -1.28
CA THR A 136 -0.49 -10.97 -0.23
C THR A 136 -1.81 -10.50 -0.83
N GLU A 137 -2.93 -10.99 -0.30
CA GLU A 137 -4.24 -10.49 -0.68
C GLU A 137 -5.00 -10.10 0.58
N PHE A 138 -5.12 -8.82 0.91
CA PHE A 138 -6.00 -8.38 1.99
C PHE A 138 -7.44 -8.19 1.49
N ARG A 139 -8.41 -8.02 2.39
CA ARG A 139 -9.74 -7.55 1.99
C ARG A 139 -9.68 -6.08 1.58
N ASP A 140 -10.69 -5.62 0.86
CA ASP A 140 -10.77 -4.23 0.42
C ASP A 140 -10.88 -3.25 1.60
N PHE A 141 -10.13 -2.16 1.52
CA PHE A 141 -10.13 -1.07 2.50
C PHE A 141 -10.33 0.29 1.82
N TYR A 142 -11.17 0.34 0.78
CA TYR A 142 -11.56 1.58 0.13
C TYR A 142 -12.15 2.59 1.13
N ASP A 143 -11.97 3.87 0.82
CA ASP A 143 -12.37 5.03 1.61
C ASP A 143 -11.66 5.16 2.97
N ARG A 144 -10.80 4.20 3.35
CA ARG A 144 -9.96 4.30 4.54
C ARG A 144 -8.75 5.18 4.29
N THR A 145 -8.31 5.86 5.35
CA THR A 145 -7.06 6.59 5.34
C THR A 145 -5.89 5.62 5.38
N ILE A 146 -4.91 5.85 4.53
CA ILE A 146 -3.61 5.19 4.53
C ILE A 146 -2.53 6.21 4.89
N VAL A 147 -1.65 5.80 5.80
CA VAL A 147 -0.40 6.49 6.13
C VAL A 147 0.71 5.72 5.44
N LEU A 148 1.47 6.39 4.58
CA LEU A 148 2.49 5.80 3.72
C LEU A 148 3.80 6.59 3.87
N SER A 149 4.91 5.89 4.11
CA SER A 149 6.25 6.44 3.92
C SER A 149 6.92 5.72 2.75
N VAL A 150 7.28 6.46 1.71
CA VAL A 150 8.06 5.98 0.57
C VAL A 150 9.53 6.22 0.90
N VAL A 151 10.30 5.14 1.09
CA VAL A 151 11.64 5.21 1.70
C VAL A 151 12.74 5.18 0.64
N GLY A 152 12.62 4.32 -0.37
CA GLY A 152 13.68 4.12 -1.35
C GLY A 152 13.15 3.73 -2.72
N TYR A 153 13.94 4.03 -3.75
CA TYR A 153 13.70 3.62 -5.13
C TYR A 153 14.33 2.25 -5.39
N LEU A 154 13.57 1.34 -6.03
CA LEU A 154 14.05 0.01 -6.42
C LEU A 154 14.52 0.01 -7.87
N ARG A 155 13.65 0.39 -8.81
CA ARG A 155 13.92 0.28 -10.25
C ARG A 155 12.95 1.11 -11.08
N PRO A 156 13.28 1.41 -12.36
CA PRO A 156 12.32 2.05 -13.27
C PRO A 156 11.16 1.13 -13.63
N GLU A 157 10.14 1.71 -14.26
CA GLU A 157 9.12 0.94 -14.98
C GLU A 157 9.78 0.13 -16.09
N LEU A 158 9.39 -1.14 -16.23
CA LEU A 158 9.95 -2.04 -17.23
C LEU A 158 8.82 -2.57 -18.12
N PRO A 159 9.07 -2.71 -19.44
CA PRO A 159 8.14 -3.43 -20.30
C PRO A 159 8.26 -4.93 -20.03
N PHE A 160 7.11 -5.61 -19.96
CA PHE A 160 7.06 -7.06 -19.76
C PHE A 160 6.31 -7.74 -20.90
N GLU A 161 6.92 -8.78 -21.46
CA GLU A 161 6.28 -9.66 -22.42
C GLU A 161 5.48 -10.74 -21.68
N GLY A 162 4.20 -10.46 -21.47
CA GLY A 162 3.26 -11.39 -20.84
C GLY A 162 3.18 -11.29 -19.32
N LEU A 163 2.15 -11.94 -18.77
CA LEU A 163 1.80 -11.87 -17.35
C LEU A 163 2.83 -12.54 -16.44
N GLU A 164 3.47 -13.62 -16.91
CA GLU A 164 4.45 -14.37 -16.13
C GLU A 164 5.67 -13.51 -15.77
N LYS A 165 6.31 -12.87 -16.76
CA LYS A 165 7.45 -11.98 -16.54
C LYS A 165 7.10 -10.77 -15.67
N LEU A 166 5.89 -10.22 -15.85
CA LEU A 166 5.37 -9.15 -15.00
C LEU A 166 5.24 -9.62 -13.54
N THR A 167 4.63 -10.80 -13.34
CA THR A 167 4.43 -11.39 -12.02
C THR A 167 5.78 -11.64 -11.34
N GLU A 168 6.72 -12.27 -12.04
CA GLU A 168 8.07 -12.56 -11.53
C GLU A 168 8.79 -11.28 -11.07
N ALA A 169 8.71 -10.21 -11.86
CA ALA A 169 9.31 -8.93 -11.50
C ALA A 169 8.68 -8.34 -10.24
N ILE A 170 7.34 -8.36 -10.12
CA ILE A 170 6.67 -7.83 -8.93
C ILE A 170 7.02 -8.66 -7.68
N LYS A 171 7.14 -9.99 -7.82
CA LYS A 171 7.60 -10.84 -6.72
C LYS A 171 9.02 -10.49 -6.29
N GLY A 172 9.90 -10.22 -7.25
CA GLY A 172 11.24 -9.71 -6.98
C GLY A 172 11.22 -8.39 -6.21
N ASP A 173 10.34 -7.46 -6.59
CA ASP A 173 10.18 -6.17 -5.90
C ASP A 173 9.68 -6.35 -4.45
N ILE A 174 8.77 -7.30 -4.20
CA ILE A 174 8.27 -7.64 -2.86
C ILE A 174 9.41 -8.18 -1.99
N VAL A 175 10.17 -9.16 -2.50
CA VAL A 175 11.31 -9.75 -1.77
C VAL A 175 12.35 -8.69 -1.44
N GLU A 176 12.68 -7.83 -2.40
CA GLU A 176 13.66 -6.76 -2.18
C GLU A 176 13.15 -5.70 -1.19
N SER A 177 11.86 -5.36 -1.24
CA SER A 177 11.22 -4.46 -0.27
C SER A 177 11.31 -5.02 1.14
N GLU A 178 11.02 -6.32 1.34
CA GLU A 178 11.16 -6.98 2.64
C GLU A 178 12.62 -6.99 3.12
N ARG A 179 13.57 -7.29 2.22
CA ARG A 179 15.01 -7.31 2.54
C ARG A 179 15.49 -5.93 3.02
N LEU A 180 15.12 -4.87 2.32
CA LEU A 180 15.50 -3.49 2.67
C LEU A 180 14.81 -3.02 3.95
N ALA A 181 13.52 -3.33 4.13
CA ALA A 181 12.77 -3.00 5.33
C ALA A 181 13.24 -3.75 6.59
N GLY A 182 13.96 -4.87 6.41
CA GLY A 182 14.60 -5.64 7.47
C GLY A 182 15.98 -5.12 7.90
N VAL A 183 16.54 -4.13 7.18
CA VAL A 183 17.77 -3.44 7.63
C VAL A 183 17.41 -2.55 8.80
N TYR A 184 18.12 -2.69 9.93
CA TYR A 184 17.93 -1.87 11.12
C TYR A 184 18.89 -0.67 11.10
N ASP A 185 18.55 0.35 10.32
CA ASP A 185 19.24 1.63 10.31
C ASP A 185 18.33 2.76 10.81
N SER A 186 18.88 3.96 10.96
CA SER A 186 18.11 5.11 11.46
C SER A 186 16.94 5.48 10.56
N THR A 187 17.07 5.32 9.24
CA THR A 187 16.01 5.68 8.28
C THR A 187 14.85 4.70 8.39
N THR A 188 15.12 3.40 8.39
CA THR A 188 14.07 2.38 8.46
C THR A 188 13.33 2.42 9.80
N LEU A 189 14.05 2.63 10.91
CA LEU A 189 13.45 2.76 12.23
C LEU A 189 12.58 4.01 12.34
N ASN A 190 13.06 5.16 11.86
CA ASN A 190 12.32 6.43 11.92
C ASN A 190 11.07 6.39 11.07
N GLU A 191 11.15 5.89 9.84
CA GLU A 191 10.01 5.88 8.93
C GLU A 191 8.95 4.84 9.31
N ARG A 192 9.37 3.66 9.77
CA ARG A 192 8.45 2.69 10.38
C ARG A 192 7.75 3.28 11.60
N GLY A 193 8.52 3.87 12.53
CA GLY A 193 7.98 4.47 13.74
C GLY A 193 7.02 5.63 13.46
N TRP A 194 7.29 6.44 12.43
CA TRP A 194 6.35 7.47 12.00
C TRP A 194 5.05 6.88 11.45
N VAL A 195 5.12 5.86 10.58
CA VAL A 195 3.92 5.20 10.06
C VAL A 195 3.08 4.58 11.19
N GLU A 196 3.72 3.97 12.18
CA GLU A 196 3.06 3.38 13.35
C GLU A 196 2.39 4.42 14.25
N SER A 197 3.01 5.58 14.46
CA SER A 197 2.54 6.61 15.40
C SER A 197 1.63 7.70 14.81
N SER A 198 1.62 7.88 13.48
CA SER A 198 0.81 8.93 12.82
C SER A 198 -0.68 8.80 13.15
N THR A 199 -1.40 9.92 13.24
CA THR A 199 -2.86 9.88 13.46
C THR A 199 -3.66 9.75 12.16
N GLY A 200 -3.00 9.90 11.00
CA GLY A 200 -3.66 9.92 9.69
C GLY A 200 -4.46 11.20 9.39
N ASN A 201 -4.46 12.18 10.29
CA ASN A 201 -5.15 13.48 10.10
C ASN A 201 -4.16 14.66 10.11
N GLU A 202 -2.87 14.38 9.97
CA GLU A 202 -1.82 15.39 10.02
C GLU A 202 -1.69 16.16 8.69
N ASN A 203 -1.57 17.48 8.76
CA ASN A 203 -1.10 18.28 7.64
C ASN A 203 0.44 18.17 7.56
N LEU A 204 0.96 17.60 6.48
CA LEU A 204 2.39 17.38 6.28
C LEU A 204 3.07 18.56 5.57
N ASP A 205 2.30 19.50 5.01
CA ASP A 205 2.84 20.67 4.30
C ASP A 205 3.46 21.73 5.25
N GLU A 206 3.21 21.62 6.56
CA GLU A 206 3.64 22.59 7.58
C GLU A 206 4.96 22.22 8.30
N ARG A 207 5.67 21.17 7.84
CA ARG A 207 6.90 20.66 8.48
C ARG A 207 8.16 20.86 7.66
#